data_AF-A0A937TCK0-F1
#
_entry.id   AF-A0A937TCK0-F1
#
_cell.length_a   1.000
_cell.length_b   1.000
_cell.length_c   1.000
_cell.angle_alpha   90.00
_cell.angle_beta   90.00
_cell.angle_gamma   90.00
#
_symmetry.space_group_name_H-M   'P 1'
#
loop_
_entity.id
_entity.type
_entity.pdbx_description
1 polymer ?
#
loop_
_entity_poly.entity_id
_entity_poly.type
_entity_poly.pdbx_seq_one_letter_code
_entity_poly.pdbx_strand_id
1 'polypeptide(L)'
;MVSDEVSKLATRIKDFVSKASSCLFAGAGVGQKAGLPSWEKYLEHLAIIAESYEKETAQLMRKRISSRLFLEAADLYKMCPEIPKGEKYKQLAAPFSNYSSNELHALMALPFSAVVSV
;
A
#
# COMPACT_ATOMS: atom_id res chain seq x y z
N MET A 1 24.11 19.07 -7.75
CA MET A 1 25.09 18.78 -6.69
C MET A 1 24.38 18.00 -5.59
N VAL A 2 24.70 16.72 -5.43
CA VAL A 2 24.23 15.94 -4.27
C VAL A 2 25.00 16.45 -3.05
N SER A 3 24.31 16.73 -1.93
CA SER A 3 24.99 17.21 -0.73
C SER A 3 25.96 16.15 -0.19
N ASP A 4 27.04 16.59 0.44
CA ASP A 4 28.05 15.69 1.02
C ASP A 4 27.43 14.71 2.03
N GLU A 5 26.37 15.12 2.74
CA GLU A 5 25.62 14.27 3.66
C GLU A 5 24.87 13.13 2.95
N VAL A 6 24.24 13.40 1.80
CA VAL A 6 23.53 12.37 1.04
C VAL A 6 24.51 11.33 0.49
N SER A 7 25.68 11.77 0.01
CA SER A 7 26.75 10.87 -0.44
C SER A 7 27.26 9.97 0.69
N LYS A 8 27.49 10.53 1.88
CA LYS A 8 27.89 9.76 3.08
C LYS A 8 26.84 8.74 3.49
N LEU A 9 25.56 9.12 3.47
CA LEU A 9 24.45 8.21 3.78
C LEU A 9 24.35 7.07 2.76
N ALA A 10 24.47 7.37 1.47
CA ALA A 10 24.42 6.36 0.41
C ALA A 10 25.53 5.31 0.58
N THR A 11 26.77 5.73 0.87
CA THR A 11 27.88 4.82 1.16
C THR A 11 27.57 3.92 2.36
N ARG A 12 27.06 4.48 3.46
CA ARG A 12 26.68 3.70 4.64
C ARG A 12 25.60 2.66 4.36
N ILE A 13 24.57 3.03 3.58
CA ILE A 13 23.52 2.11 3.16
C ILE A 13 24.11 1.00 2.30
N LYS A 14 24.93 1.33 1.30
CA LYS A 14 25.61 0.36 0.44
C LYS A 14 26.43 -0.64 1.27
N ASP A 15 27.26 -0.16 2.18
CA ASP A 15 28.10 -1.01 3.02
C ASP A 15 27.28 -1.90 3.95
N PHE A 16 26.13 -1.41 4.43
CA PHE A 16 25.21 -2.19 5.25
C PHE A 16 24.50 -3.28 4.45
N VAL A 17 23.90 -2.94 3.31
CA VAL A 17 23.14 -3.90 2.48
C VAL A 17 24.05 -4.88 1.75
N SER A 18 25.34 -4.56 1.57
CA SER A 18 26.33 -5.50 0.99
C SER A 18 26.72 -6.63 1.96
N LYS A 19 26.34 -6.54 3.24
CA LYS A 19 26.53 -7.61 4.21
C LYS A 19 25.36 -8.59 4.13
N ALA A 20 25.67 -9.88 4.01
CA ALA A 20 24.70 -10.98 3.97
C ALA A 20 23.95 -11.23 5.30
N SER A 21 23.97 -10.27 6.23
CA SER A 21 23.26 -10.29 7.51
C SER A 21 22.17 -9.22 7.61
N SER A 22 21.89 -8.51 6.50
CA SER A 22 20.89 -7.46 6.45
C SER A 22 19.48 -8.05 6.24
N CYS A 23 18.46 -7.43 6.84
CA CYS A 23 17.06 -7.81 6.71
C CYS A 23 16.28 -6.64 6.10
N LEU A 24 15.45 -6.93 5.09
CA LEU A 24 14.57 -5.95 4.48
C LEU A 24 13.21 -5.97 5.17
N PHE A 25 12.79 -4.84 5.74
CA PHE A 25 11.41 -4.64 6.20
C PHE A 25 10.63 -3.87 5.13
N ALA A 26 9.71 -4.55 4.44
CA ALA A 26 8.95 -4.01 3.31
C ALA A 26 7.48 -3.81 3.68
N GLY A 27 7.10 -2.57 3.95
CA GLY A 27 5.69 -2.18 4.13
C GLY A 27 4.96 -2.00 2.80
N ALA A 28 3.64 -1.79 2.87
CA ALA A 28 2.75 -1.58 1.72
C ALA A 28 3.21 -0.51 0.71
N GLY A 29 4.03 0.47 1.14
CA GLY A 29 4.63 1.47 0.27
C GLY A 29 5.58 0.89 -0.81
N VAL A 30 6.25 -0.23 -0.52
CA VAL A 30 7.10 -0.92 -1.52
C VAL A 30 6.23 -1.46 -2.66
N GLY A 31 5.05 -1.99 -2.32
CA GLY A 31 4.08 -2.50 -3.28
C GLY A 31 3.60 -1.47 -4.31
N GLN A 32 3.58 -0.18 -3.95
CA GLN A 32 3.15 0.87 -4.89
C GLN A 32 4.05 0.97 -6.12
N LYS A 33 5.35 0.70 -5.96
CA LYS A 33 6.27 0.61 -7.10
C LYS A 33 5.95 -0.58 -8.01
N ALA A 34 5.43 -1.67 -7.44
CA ALA A 34 4.96 -2.84 -8.18
C ALA A 34 3.55 -2.68 -8.77
N GLY A 35 2.94 -1.50 -8.68
CA GLY A 35 1.59 -1.23 -9.21
C GLY A 35 0.44 -1.47 -8.22
N LEU A 36 0.72 -1.83 -6.96
CA LEU A 36 -0.31 -1.92 -5.93
C LEU A 36 -0.84 -0.52 -5.56
N PRO A 37 -2.10 -0.40 -5.11
CA PRO A 37 -2.69 0.90 -4.81
C PRO A 37 -2.07 1.53 -3.56
N SER A 38 -2.07 2.86 -3.51
CA SER A 38 -1.93 3.58 -2.24
C SER A 38 -3.20 3.41 -1.39
N TRP A 39 -3.11 3.72 -0.10
CA TRP A 39 -4.28 3.73 0.79
C TRP A 39 -5.42 4.60 0.26
N GLU A 40 -5.10 5.78 -0.28
CA GLU A 40 -6.07 6.69 -0.89
C GLU A 40 -6.78 6.02 -2.07
N LYS A 41 -6.03 5.54 -3.07
CA LYS A 41 -6.60 4.86 -4.26
C LYS A 41 -7.39 3.61 -3.89
N TYR A 42 -6.91 2.86 -2.89
CA TYR A 42 -7.60 1.67 -2.39
C TYR A 42 -8.96 2.02 -1.79
N LEU A 43 -9.00 3.03 -0.92
CA LEU A 43 -10.24 3.45 -0.26
C LEU A 43 -11.20 4.15 -1.24
N GLU A 44 -10.69 4.85 -2.25
CA GLU A 44 -11.50 5.40 -3.33
C GLU A 44 -12.20 4.30 -4.13
N HIS A 45 -11.48 3.22 -4.46
CA HIS A 45 -12.09 2.04 -5.09
C HIS A 45 -13.23 1.49 -4.24
N LEU A 46 -13.01 1.31 -2.93
CA LEU A 46 -14.05 0.83 -2.03
C LEU A 46 -15.24 1.80 -1.91
N ALA A 47 -15.00 3.12 -1.94
CA ALA A 47 -16.07 4.11 -1.94
C ALA A 47 -16.94 4.04 -3.21
N ILE A 48 -16.34 3.76 -4.37
CA ILE A 48 -17.08 3.53 -5.63
C ILE A 48 -17.98 2.31 -5.51
N ILE A 49 -17.49 1.22 -4.92
CA ILE A 49 -18.30 0.03 -4.67
C ILE A 49 -19.44 0.36 -3.69
N ALA A 50 -19.14 1.02 -2.57
CA ALA A 50 -20.14 1.40 -1.58
C ALA A 50 -21.23 2.29 -2.16
N GLU A 51 -20.92 3.19 -3.11
CA GLU A 51 -21.89 4.10 -3.72
C GLU A 51 -23.04 3.40 -4.43
N SER A 52 -22.81 2.18 -4.93
CA SER A 52 -23.84 1.37 -5.59
C SER A 52 -24.86 0.77 -4.62
N TYR A 53 -24.58 0.79 -3.32
CA TYR A 53 -25.41 0.21 -2.25
C TYR A 53 -25.87 1.28 -1.25
N GLU A 54 -24.97 2.17 -0.84
CA GLU A 54 -25.15 3.19 0.19
C GLU A 54 -24.43 4.49 -0.20
N LYS A 55 -25.15 5.38 -0.88
CA LYS A 55 -24.59 6.62 -1.42
C LYS A 55 -24.06 7.56 -0.33
N GLU A 56 -24.79 7.68 0.78
CA GLU A 56 -24.42 8.53 1.92
C GLU A 56 -23.12 8.05 2.56
N THR A 57 -22.96 6.73 2.75
CA THR A 57 -21.74 6.14 3.29
C THR A 57 -20.55 6.38 2.37
N ALA A 58 -20.73 6.21 1.05
CA ALA A 58 -19.68 6.50 0.07
C ALA A 58 -19.25 7.97 0.07
N GLN A 59 -20.18 8.92 0.21
CA GLN A 59 -19.86 10.34 0.35
C GLN A 59 -19.06 10.63 1.63
N LEU A 60 -19.45 10.00 2.75
CA LEU A 60 -18.73 10.15 4.01
C LEU A 60 -17.32 9.55 3.93
N MET A 61 -17.16 8.39 3.28
CA MET A 61 -15.85 7.78 3.00
C MET A 61 -14.96 8.77 2.24
N ARG A 62 -15.43 9.35 1.14
CA ARG A 62 -14.65 10.34 0.35
C ARG A 62 -14.23 11.55 1.17
N LYS A 63 -15.11 12.05 2.05
CA LYS A 63 -14.76 13.12 2.99
C LYS A 63 -13.61 12.69 3.91
N ARG A 64 -13.66 11.48 4.49
CA ARG A 64 -12.60 10.96 5.35
C ARG A 64 -11.27 10.74 4.62
N ILE A 65 -11.33 10.22 3.38
CA ILE A 65 -10.17 10.06 2.50
C ILE A 65 -9.48 11.41 2.25
N SER A 66 -10.24 12.44 1.87
CA SER A 66 -9.68 13.79 1.64
C SER A 66 -9.03 14.41 2.88
N SER A 67 -9.49 14.02 4.07
CA SER A 67 -8.94 14.44 5.36
C SER A 67 -7.81 13.53 5.86
N ARG A 68 -7.37 12.55 5.06
CA ARG A 68 -6.36 11.52 5.43
C ARG A 68 -6.76 10.67 6.65
N LEU A 69 -8.05 10.59 6.94
CA LEU A 69 -8.63 9.75 8.00
C LEU A 69 -8.91 8.35 7.44
N PHE A 70 -7.86 7.65 7.02
CA PHE A 70 -7.95 6.40 6.26
C PHE A 70 -8.60 5.26 7.03
N LEU A 71 -8.32 5.16 8.34
CA LEU A 71 -8.91 4.13 9.19
C LEU A 71 -10.44 4.30 9.30
N GLU A 72 -10.89 5.53 9.53
CA GLU A 72 -12.33 5.83 9.58
C GLU A 72 -13.02 5.53 8.24
N ALA A 73 -12.39 5.86 7.12
CA ALA A 73 -12.91 5.52 5.79
C ALA A 73 -13.02 3.99 5.59
N ALA A 74 -12.05 3.22 6.06
CA ALA A 74 -12.07 1.77 5.98
C ALA A 74 -13.18 1.17 6.87
N ASP A 75 -13.39 1.71 8.07
CA ASP A 75 -14.42 1.23 8.99
C ASP A 75 -15.82 1.51 8.44
N LEU A 76 -16.04 2.65 7.79
CA LEU A 76 -17.30 2.94 7.09
C LEU A 76 -17.65 1.87 6.05
N TYR A 77 -16.69 1.47 5.21
CA TYR A 77 -16.92 0.40 4.22
C TYR A 77 -17.27 -0.95 4.87
N LYS A 78 -16.59 -1.29 5.96
CA LYS A 78 -16.86 -2.54 6.70
C LYS A 78 -18.28 -2.53 7.28
N MET A 79 -18.72 -1.37 7.75
CA MET A 79 -20.02 -1.21 8.40
C MET A 79 -21.21 -1.15 7.44
N CYS A 80 -21.01 -0.95 6.14
CA CYS A 80 -22.12 -0.96 5.14
C CYS A 80 -22.95 -2.26 5.24
N PRO A 81 -24.20 -2.22 5.77
CA PRO A 81 -25.04 -3.40 5.86
C PRO A 81 -25.51 -3.91 4.49
N GLU A 82 -25.65 -3.04 3.50
CA GLU A 82 -26.31 -3.38 2.23
C GLU A 82 -25.38 -4.10 1.25
N ILE A 83 -24.06 -4.03 1.45
CA ILE A 83 -23.10 -4.75 0.60
C ILE A 83 -23.07 -6.22 1.00
N PRO A 84 -23.39 -7.17 0.09
CA PRO A 84 -23.30 -8.59 0.38
C PRO A 84 -21.89 -9.00 0.82
N LYS A 85 -21.78 -9.83 1.87
CA LYS A 85 -20.47 -10.22 2.45
C LYS A 85 -19.48 -10.76 1.42
N GLY A 86 -19.93 -11.65 0.52
CA GLY A 86 -19.08 -12.21 -0.53
C GLY A 86 -18.54 -11.14 -1.48
N GLU A 87 -19.38 -10.18 -1.87
CA GLU A 87 -18.98 -9.05 -2.71
C GLU A 87 -18.00 -8.14 -1.96
N LYS A 88 -18.25 -7.87 -0.67
CA LYS A 88 -17.35 -7.09 0.18
C LYS A 88 -15.94 -7.69 0.23
N TYR A 89 -15.81 -8.99 0.47
CA TYR A 89 -14.50 -9.66 0.48
C TYR A 89 -13.82 -9.66 -0.89
N LYS A 90 -14.58 -9.90 -1.95
CA LYS A 90 -14.08 -9.86 -3.32
C LYS A 90 -13.48 -8.50 -3.65
N GLN A 91 -14.19 -7.41 -3.33
CA GLN A 91 -13.75 -6.04 -3.64
C GLN A 91 -12.61 -5.58 -2.72
N LEU A 92 -12.53 -6.09 -1.49
CA LEU A 92 -11.35 -5.88 -0.63
C LEU A 92 -10.07 -6.46 -1.24
N ALA A 93 -10.16 -7.61 -1.92
CA ALA A 93 -9.01 -8.32 -2.50
C ALA A 93 -8.67 -7.87 -3.93
N ALA A 94 -9.67 -7.43 -4.71
CA ALA A 94 -9.52 -7.17 -6.14
C ALA A 94 -8.34 -6.24 -6.51
N PRO A 95 -8.08 -5.12 -5.81
CA PRO A 95 -6.98 -4.22 -6.15
C PRO A 95 -5.57 -4.83 -6.01
N PHE A 96 -5.43 -5.96 -5.30
CA PHE A 96 -4.15 -6.63 -5.06
C PHE A 96 -3.84 -7.75 -6.06
N SER A 97 -4.73 -8.01 -7.02
CA SER A 97 -4.57 -9.12 -7.97
C SER A 97 -3.65 -8.81 -9.15
N ASN A 98 -3.44 -7.53 -9.46
CA ASN A 98 -2.63 -7.09 -10.60
C ASN A 98 -1.41 -6.31 -10.12
N TYR A 99 -0.24 -6.95 -10.11
CA TYR A 99 1.03 -6.30 -9.78
C TYR A 99 2.18 -6.87 -10.63
N SER A 100 3.27 -6.10 -10.74
CA SER A 100 4.49 -6.47 -11.45
C SER A 100 5.67 -6.51 -10.50
N SER A 101 6.22 -7.71 -10.26
CA SER A 101 7.43 -7.88 -9.45
C SER A 101 8.70 -7.32 -10.13
N ASN A 102 8.66 -7.07 -11.44
CA ASN A 102 9.81 -6.57 -12.19
C ASN A 102 10.30 -5.22 -11.66
N GLU A 103 9.38 -4.38 -11.20
CA GLU A 103 9.67 -3.06 -10.62
C GLU A 103 10.45 -3.14 -9.30
N LEU A 104 10.46 -4.32 -8.66
CA LEU A 104 11.19 -4.57 -7.41
C LEU A 104 12.52 -5.30 -7.64
N HIS A 105 12.87 -5.64 -8.89
CA HIS A 105 14.03 -6.49 -9.17
C HIS A 105 15.34 -5.93 -8.61
N ALA A 106 15.58 -4.64 -8.77
CA ALA A 106 16.79 -3.99 -8.25
C ALA A 106 16.90 -4.06 -6.71
N LEU A 107 15.76 -4.02 -6.01
CA LEU A 107 15.71 -4.19 -4.56
C LEU A 107 15.99 -5.64 -4.16
N MET A 108 15.40 -6.59 -4.89
CA MET A 108 15.54 -8.03 -4.63
C MET A 108 16.92 -8.59 -5.02
N ALA A 109 17.68 -7.90 -5.86
CA ALA A 109 19.04 -8.27 -6.23
C ALA A 109 20.07 -7.99 -5.13
N LEU A 110 19.70 -7.28 -4.06
CA LEU A 110 20.57 -7.02 -2.92
C LEU A 110 20.64 -8.27 -2.01
N PRO A 111 21.79 -8.52 -1.34
CA PRO A 111 22.03 -9.76 -0.59
C PRO A 111 21.38 -9.72 0.81
N PHE A 112 20.07 -9.46 0.87
CA PHE A 112 19.30 -9.55 2.10
C PHE A 112 19.20 -11.02 2.55
N SER A 113 19.46 -11.26 3.82
CA SER A 113 19.30 -12.57 4.47
C SER A 113 17.84 -12.95 4.71
N ALA A 114 16.97 -11.95 4.83
CA ALA A 114 15.54 -12.12 5.10
C ALA A 114 14.75 -10.92 4.59
N VAL A 115 13.47 -11.16 4.30
CA VAL A 115 12.49 -10.13 3.97
C VAL A 115 11.27 -10.32 4.88
N VAL A 116 10.85 -9.24 5.54
CA VAL A 116 9.65 -9.16 6.36
C VAL A 116 8.66 -8.23 5.68
N SER A 117 7.42 -8.66 5.49
CA SER A 117 6.36 -7.85 4.85
C SER A 117 5.03 -7.99 5.60
N VAL A 118 4.13 -7.02 5.40
CA VAL A 118 2.84 -6.86 6.10
C VAL A 118 1.69 -6.63 5.15
#